data_AF-A0A4R4N9H5-F1
#
_entry.id   AF-A0A4R4N9H5-F1
#
_cell.length_a   1.000
_cell.length_b   1.000
_cell.length_c   1.000
_cell.angle_alpha   90.00
_cell.angle_beta   90.00
_cell.angle_gamma   90.00
#
_symmetry.space_group_name_H-M   'P 1'
#
loop_
_entity.id
_entity.type
_entity.pdbx_description
1 polymer ?
#
loop_
_entity_poly.entity_id
_entity_poly.type
_entity_poly.pdbx_seq_one_letter_code
_entity_poly.pdbx_strand_id
1 'polypeptide(L)'
;MRVHGVWSGDGLAFWAETTDTFQRPDTGTRGGPPGRGGGGGRGAGVRPHPYAPAATVVAAALGLDNQPSRTLELLLPGSVKEPLSSPETGRPTEVTRPRLRLWQVPAVVPPAATALRILDEHAGTATLRHWAAVAAFARDLVRRGRVIPRLVAAHGTARAVWWPVVTGVDAGYFRELALAMPPACRTSRTERPSTDVLREALETFTDALVRRALTQPLPEPITGPVAEPVAGTVAETVSARRRTPRERWLAALTGDDPACPDVPELRRELEQWYDAVTTAEGAARVCFRLIEPASPDDDAGFTADAANDDSAHDKTDHSAGDGTGGTGRGWRLELALQAADDPSL
;
A
#
# COMPACT_ATOMS: atom_id res chain seq x y z
N MET A 1 -25.32 -3.82 15.85
CA MET A 1 -24.51 -4.49 14.81
C MET A 1 -23.03 -4.49 15.21
N ARG A 2 -22.29 -5.54 14.86
CA ARG A 2 -20.84 -5.67 15.07
C ARG A 2 -20.19 -5.91 13.71
N VAL A 3 -19.24 -5.05 13.33
CA VAL A 3 -18.53 -5.18 12.04
C VAL A 3 -17.21 -5.91 12.27
N HIS A 4 -16.86 -6.84 11.39
CA HIS A 4 -15.66 -7.64 11.43
C HIS A 4 -14.88 -7.48 10.13
N GLY A 5 -13.55 -7.47 10.23
CA GLY A 5 -12.65 -7.47 9.08
C GLY A 5 -12.07 -8.86 8.81
N VAL A 6 -12.10 -9.30 7.55
CA VAL A 6 -11.48 -10.55 7.10
C VAL A 6 -10.68 -10.32 5.82
N TRP A 7 -9.50 -10.90 5.73
CA TRP A 7 -8.70 -10.86 4.51
C TRP A 7 -9.22 -11.87 3.49
N SER A 8 -9.48 -11.40 2.27
CA SER A 8 -10.24 -12.16 1.27
C SER A 8 -9.48 -12.33 -0.07
N GLY A 9 -8.15 -12.30 -0.01
CA GLY A 9 -7.24 -12.42 -1.17
C GLY A 9 -7.14 -11.13 -1.97
N ASP A 10 -8.29 -10.54 -2.32
CA ASP A 10 -8.36 -9.28 -3.09
C ASP A 10 -8.31 -8.02 -2.20
N GLY A 11 -8.20 -8.20 -0.88
CA GLY A 11 -8.13 -7.12 0.11
C GLY A 11 -8.90 -7.41 1.40
N LEU A 12 -8.94 -6.39 2.26
CA LEU A 12 -9.70 -6.41 3.51
C LEU A 12 -11.20 -6.25 3.22
N ALA A 13 -11.96 -7.29 3.53
CA ALA A 13 -13.40 -7.28 3.44
C ALA A 13 -14.04 -7.02 4.81
N PHE A 14 -15.17 -6.33 4.80
CA PHE A 14 -15.97 -6.04 5.99
C PHE A 14 -17.32 -6.74 5.90
N TRP A 15 -17.66 -7.48 6.93
CA TRP A 15 -18.97 -8.12 7.11
C TRP A 15 -19.47 -7.81 8.53
N ALA A 16 -20.72 -8.15 8.85
CA ALA A 16 -21.27 -7.84 10.15
C ALA A 16 -22.15 -8.94 10.75
N GLU A 17 -22.28 -8.92 12.07
CA GLU A 17 -23.28 -9.66 12.82
C GLU A 17 -24.30 -8.69 13.44
N THR A 18 -25.58 -9.03 13.32
CA THR A 18 -26.65 -8.36 14.06
C THR A 18 -27.20 -9.27 15.15
N THR A 19 -27.61 -8.65 16.28
CA THR A 19 -28.30 -9.36 17.36
C THR A 19 -29.78 -9.56 17.04
N ASP A 20 -30.37 -8.74 16.18
CA ASP A 20 -31.76 -8.92 15.77
C ASP A 20 -31.84 -10.01 14.70
N THR A 21 -32.69 -11.00 14.93
CA THR A 21 -33.08 -11.93 13.87
C THR A 21 -33.84 -11.13 12.82
N PHE A 22 -33.21 -10.89 11.67
CA PHE A 22 -33.98 -10.52 10.48
C PHE A 22 -34.86 -11.73 10.14
N GLN A 23 -36.15 -11.65 10.48
CA GLN A 23 -37.14 -12.46 9.79
C GLN A 23 -36.95 -12.15 8.30
N ARG A 24 -36.48 -13.14 7.53
CA ARG A 24 -36.53 -13.03 6.09
C ARG A 24 -37.97 -12.71 5.71
N PRO A 25 -38.22 -11.86 4.70
CA PRO A 25 -39.50 -11.91 4.03
C PRO A 25 -39.65 -13.35 3.55
N ASP A 26 -40.63 -14.04 4.13
CA ASP A 26 -41.13 -15.30 3.61
C ASP A 26 -41.43 -15.01 2.14
N THR A 27 -40.68 -15.59 1.21
CA THR A 27 -41.11 -15.64 -0.18
C THR A 27 -42.26 -16.64 -0.21
N GLY A 28 -43.38 -16.23 0.39
CA GLY A 28 -44.61 -16.97 0.49
C GLY A 28 -45.27 -16.95 -0.87
N THR A 29 -44.81 -17.83 -1.76
CA THR A 29 -45.60 -18.24 -2.91
C THR A 29 -46.73 -19.12 -2.38
N ARG A 30 -47.83 -18.51 -1.94
CA ARG A 30 -49.09 -19.22 -1.72
C ARG A 30 -49.70 -19.57 -3.08
N GLY A 31 -49.89 -20.87 -3.32
CA GLY A 31 -50.95 -21.37 -4.20
C GLY A 31 -50.49 -22.15 -5.44
N GLY A 32 -50.26 -23.46 -5.29
CA GLY A 32 -50.24 -24.42 -6.40
C GLY A 32 -50.16 -25.86 -5.88
N PRO A 33 -51.07 -26.78 -6.29
CA PRO A 33 -51.12 -28.15 -5.75
C PRO A 33 -49.92 -29.01 -6.22
N PRO A 34 -49.63 -30.15 -5.54
CA PRO A 34 -48.36 -30.84 -5.71
C PRO A 34 -48.32 -31.65 -7.01
N GLY A 35 -47.62 -31.13 -8.01
CA GLY A 35 -47.20 -31.91 -9.18
C GLY A 35 -46.08 -32.86 -8.80
N ARG A 36 -46.33 -34.17 -8.85
CA ARG A 36 -45.31 -35.23 -8.85
C ARG A 36 -44.41 -35.04 -10.07
N GLY A 37 -43.14 -34.69 -9.85
CA GLY A 37 -42.15 -34.68 -10.91
C GLY A 37 -40.77 -34.27 -10.43
N GLY A 38 -39.77 -35.12 -10.66
CA GLY A 38 -38.36 -34.74 -10.74
C GLY A 38 -37.60 -34.66 -9.43
N GLY A 39 -37.15 -35.81 -8.92
CA GLY A 39 -36.02 -35.86 -8.00
C GLY A 39 -34.74 -35.38 -8.69
N GLY A 40 -34.49 -34.07 -8.63
CA GLY A 40 -33.21 -33.44 -8.96
C GLY A 40 -32.48 -33.08 -7.67
N GLY A 41 -31.25 -33.58 -7.52
CA GLY A 41 -30.49 -33.57 -6.27
C GLY A 41 -30.41 -32.20 -5.58
N ARG A 42 -30.80 -32.17 -4.30
CA ARG A 42 -30.44 -31.09 -3.37
C ARG A 42 -28.94 -31.17 -3.10
N GLY A 43 -28.14 -30.54 -3.96
CA GLY A 43 -26.73 -30.29 -3.68
C GLY A 43 -26.62 -29.53 -2.36
N ALA A 44 -25.84 -30.07 -1.42
CA ALA A 44 -25.60 -29.46 -0.12
C ALA A 44 -24.76 -28.18 -0.26
N GLY A 45 -25.41 -27.08 -0.66
CA GLY A 45 -24.77 -25.77 -0.75
C GLY A 45 -24.38 -25.21 0.62
N VAL A 46 -23.32 -24.39 0.65
CA VAL A 46 -22.89 -23.63 1.83
C VAL A 46 -24.05 -22.74 2.30
N ARG A 47 -24.32 -22.72 3.61
CA ARG A 47 -25.50 -22.05 4.17
C ARG A 47 -25.25 -20.57 4.42
N PRO A 48 -26.23 -19.68 4.18
CA PRO A 48 -26.18 -18.29 4.64
C PRO A 48 -26.06 -18.19 6.17
N HIS A 49 -25.24 -17.25 6.64
CA HIS A 49 -25.12 -16.92 8.05
C HIS A 49 -26.40 -16.22 8.54
N PRO A 50 -27.11 -16.77 9.54
CA PRO A 50 -28.44 -16.30 9.93
C PRO A 50 -28.46 -14.87 10.49
N TYR A 51 -27.35 -14.42 11.06
CA TYR A 51 -27.20 -13.10 11.67
C TYR A 51 -26.43 -12.09 10.80
N ALA A 52 -26.07 -12.46 9.56
CA ALA A 52 -25.33 -11.57 8.68
C ALA A 52 -26.32 -10.69 7.90
N PRO A 53 -26.29 -9.36 8.05
CA PRO A 53 -27.14 -8.47 7.28
C PRO A 53 -26.64 -8.38 5.82
N ALA A 54 -27.45 -7.80 4.94
CA ALA A 54 -27.05 -7.53 3.56
C ALA A 54 -25.83 -6.60 3.50
N ALA A 55 -25.01 -6.74 2.45
CA ALA A 55 -23.80 -5.93 2.29
C ALA A 55 -24.10 -4.41 2.20
N THR A 56 -25.28 -4.02 1.72
CA THR A 56 -25.73 -2.63 1.72
C THR A 56 -25.91 -2.05 3.12
N VAL A 57 -26.39 -2.87 4.07
CA VAL A 57 -26.51 -2.48 5.48
C VAL A 57 -25.12 -2.34 6.12
N VAL A 58 -24.19 -3.22 5.75
CA VAL A 58 -22.78 -3.12 6.17
C VAL A 58 -22.14 -1.85 5.61
N ALA A 59 -22.32 -1.57 4.32
CA ALA A 59 -21.82 -0.36 3.66
C ALA A 59 -22.34 0.91 4.35
N ALA A 60 -23.65 1.00 4.60
CA ALA A 60 -24.27 2.14 5.25
C ALA A 60 -23.72 2.39 6.66
N ALA A 61 -23.49 1.33 7.44
CA ALA A 61 -22.92 1.47 8.78
C ALA A 61 -21.43 1.86 8.81
N LEU A 62 -20.73 1.72 7.68
CA LEU A 62 -19.36 2.18 7.48
C LEU A 62 -19.30 3.54 6.75
N GLY A 63 -20.44 4.18 6.52
CA GLY A 63 -20.50 5.45 5.78
C GLY A 63 -20.05 5.34 4.33
N LEU A 64 -20.31 4.19 3.69
CA LEU A 64 -19.85 3.90 2.34
C LEU A 64 -20.99 3.86 1.34
N ASP A 65 -20.80 4.56 0.22
CA ASP A 65 -21.71 4.52 -0.93
C ASP A 65 -21.13 3.66 -2.06
N ASN A 66 -22.00 2.88 -2.72
CA ASN A 66 -21.72 2.12 -3.95
C ASN A 66 -20.44 1.26 -3.93
N GLN A 67 -20.08 0.67 -2.79
CA GLN A 67 -18.89 -0.18 -2.71
C GLN A 67 -19.10 -1.54 -3.36
N PRO A 68 -18.04 -2.13 -3.95
CA PRO A 68 -18.06 -3.51 -4.37
C PRO A 68 -18.49 -4.42 -3.22
N SER A 69 -19.51 -5.23 -3.45
CA SER A 69 -20.00 -6.22 -2.49
C SER A 69 -19.94 -7.61 -3.08
N ARG A 70 -19.73 -8.60 -2.21
CA ARG A 70 -19.73 -10.01 -2.58
C ARG A 70 -20.15 -10.88 -1.42
N THR A 71 -20.56 -12.11 -1.74
CA THR A 71 -20.77 -13.15 -0.74
C THR A 71 -19.46 -13.88 -0.51
N LEU A 72 -18.95 -13.83 0.72
CA LEU A 72 -17.79 -14.60 1.15
C LEU A 72 -18.24 -15.90 1.81
N GLU A 73 -17.42 -16.94 1.72
CA GLU A 73 -17.57 -18.15 2.50
C GLU A 73 -16.55 -18.10 3.63
N LEU A 74 -17.01 -17.97 4.88
CA LEU A 74 -16.14 -17.90 6.05
C LEU A 74 -16.21 -19.19 6.85
N LEU A 75 -15.05 -19.66 7.26
CA LEU A 75 -14.92 -20.77 8.19
C LEU A 75 -15.13 -20.26 9.62
N LEU A 76 -16.31 -20.50 10.19
CA LEU A 76 -16.71 -20.00 11.52
C LEU A 76 -17.01 -21.14 12.49
N PRO A 77 -16.70 -20.98 13.79
CA PRO A 77 -17.07 -21.96 14.81
C PRO A 77 -18.60 -22.03 14.93
N GLY A 78 -19.17 -23.22 15.07
CA GLY A 78 -20.61 -23.38 15.26
C GLY A 78 -21.09 -24.83 15.27
N SER A 79 -22.40 -25.00 15.20
CA SER A 79 -23.09 -26.27 15.01
C SER A 79 -23.46 -26.48 13.53
N VAL A 80 -24.15 -27.58 13.21
CA VAL A 80 -24.73 -27.79 11.87
C VAL A 80 -25.83 -26.75 11.57
N LYS A 81 -26.49 -26.24 12.62
CA LYS A 81 -27.67 -25.38 12.50
C LYS A 81 -27.34 -23.89 12.53
N GLU A 82 -26.31 -23.51 13.28
CA GLU A 82 -25.98 -22.10 13.49
C GLU A 82 -24.48 -21.88 13.78
N PRO A 83 -23.93 -20.74 13.35
CA PRO A 83 -22.63 -20.26 13.79
C PRO A 83 -22.70 -19.79 15.25
N LEU A 84 -21.60 -19.93 15.97
CA LEU A 84 -21.41 -19.36 17.29
C LEU A 84 -21.42 -17.82 17.15
N SER A 85 -22.16 -17.14 18.02
CA SER A 85 -22.16 -15.67 18.03
C SER A 85 -20.78 -15.14 18.42
N SER A 86 -20.37 -14.03 17.81
CA SER A 86 -19.10 -13.40 18.19
C SER A 86 -19.10 -12.99 19.67
N PRO A 87 -17.96 -13.10 20.39
CA PRO A 87 -17.88 -12.76 21.82
C PRO A 87 -18.40 -11.34 22.16
N GLU A 88 -18.21 -10.40 21.24
CA GLU A 88 -18.64 -9.00 21.37
C GLU A 88 -20.17 -8.80 21.31
N THR A 89 -20.92 -9.86 21.04
CA THR A 89 -22.40 -9.88 21.15
C THR A 89 -22.87 -10.12 22.58
N GLY A 90 -21.99 -10.59 23.48
CA GLY A 90 -22.32 -10.88 24.88
C GLY A 90 -23.26 -12.08 25.07
N ARG A 91 -23.53 -12.86 24.02
CA ARG A 91 -24.42 -14.02 24.09
C ARG A 91 -23.69 -15.22 24.70
N PRO A 92 -24.32 -15.94 25.66
CA PRO A 92 -23.74 -17.16 26.19
C PRO A 92 -23.59 -18.20 25.10
N THR A 93 -22.46 -18.91 25.11
CA THR A 93 -22.23 -20.03 24.19
C THR A 93 -23.06 -21.23 24.63
N GLU A 94 -24.11 -21.56 23.88
CA GLU A 94 -24.91 -22.78 24.13
C GLU A 94 -24.28 -24.04 23.52
N VAL A 95 -23.31 -23.87 22.61
CA VAL A 95 -22.64 -24.96 21.90
C VAL A 95 -21.41 -25.44 22.66
N THR A 96 -21.48 -26.64 23.26
CA THR A 96 -20.41 -27.20 24.11
C THR A 96 -19.17 -27.65 23.33
N ARG A 97 -19.30 -28.00 22.04
CA ARG A 97 -18.21 -28.46 21.16
C ARG A 97 -18.38 -27.90 19.74
N PRO A 98 -18.08 -26.62 19.51
CA PRO A 98 -18.22 -26.02 18.20
C PRO A 98 -17.24 -26.68 17.21
N ARG A 99 -17.67 -26.80 15.96
CA ARG A 99 -16.82 -27.20 14.83
C ARG A 99 -16.77 -26.06 13.83
N LEU A 100 -15.64 -25.95 13.14
CA LEU A 100 -15.49 -25.03 12.02
C LEU A 100 -16.37 -25.48 10.84
N ARG A 101 -17.19 -24.56 10.33
CA ARG A 101 -18.05 -24.79 9.15
C ARG A 101 -18.06 -23.56 8.26
N LEU A 102 -18.26 -23.79 6.96
CA LEU A 102 -18.42 -22.70 6.00
C LEU A 102 -19.81 -22.08 6.12
N TRP A 103 -19.83 -20.76 6.15
CA TRP A 103 -21.02 -19.93 6.14
C TRP A 103 -20.89 -18.83 5.09
N GLN A 104 -21.96 -18.58 4.33
CA GLN A 104 -22.03 -17.48 3.40
C GLN A 104 -22.37 -16.18 4.15
N VAL A 105 -21.51 -15.17 4.03
CA VAL A 105 -21.71 -13.83 4.60
C VAL A 105 -21.66 -12.78 3.48
N PRO A 106 -22.64 -11.87 3.40
CA PRO A 106 -22.50 -10.68 2.59
C PRO A 106 -21.40 -9.77 3.16
N ALA A 107 -20.51 -9.29 2.30
CA ALA A 107 -19.40 -8.43 2.68
C ALA A 107 -19.19 -7.31 1.66
N VAL A 108 -18.62 -6.20 2.11
CA VAL A 108 -18.10 -5.12 1.27
C VAL A 108 -16.58 -5.23 1.19
N VAL A 109 -16.02 -4.98 0.02
CA VAL A 109 -14.56 -5.01 -0.21
C VAL A 109 -14.14 -3.67 -0.81
N PRO A 110 -13.94 -2.65 0.03
CA PRO A 110 -13.54 -1.34 -0.44
C PRO A 110 -12.07 -1.36 -0.91
N PRO A 111 -11.65 -0.41 -1.77
CA PRO A 111 -10.25 -0.20 -2.07
C PRO A 111 -9.42 0.03 -0.81
N ALA A 112 -8.14 -0.36 -0.82
CA ALA A 112 -7.26 -0.29 0.35
C ALA A 112 -7.20 1.11 1.01
N ALA A 113 -7.18 2.18 0.21
CA ALA A 113 -7.23 3.55 0.72
C ALA A 113 -8.51 3.85 1.53
N THR A 114 -9.66 3.32 1.10
CA THR A 114 -10.93 3.43 1.84
C THR A 114 -10.95 2.51 3.06
N ALA A 115 -10.43 1.28 2.95
CA ALA A 115 -10.28 0.37 4.08
C ALA A 115 -9.46 1.00 5.22
N LEU A 116 -8.37 1.70 4.88
CA LEU A 116 -7.53 2.41 5.85
C LEU A 116 -8.27 3.53 6.60
N ARG A 117 -9.18 4.26 5.94
CA ARG A 117 -10.04 5.27 6.59
C ARG A 117 -11.04 4.63 7.54
N ILE A 118 -11.67 3.53 7.12
CA ILE A 118 -12.59 2.76 7.98
C ILE A 118 -11.88 2.31 9.26
N LEU A 119 -10.63 1.84 9.15
CA LEU A 119 -9.85 1.39 10.31
C LEU A 119 -9.46 2.52 11.28
N ASP A 120 -9.46 3.78 10.83
CA ASP A 120 -9.23 4.94 11.71
C ASP A 120 -10.46 5.28 12.55
N GLU A 121 -11.66 4.96 12.05
CA GLU A 121 -12.94 5.34 12.64
C GLU A 121 -13.60 4.18 13.41
N HIS A 122 -13.24 2.92 13.10
CA HIS A 122 -13.92 1.73 13.62
C HIS A 122 -12.96 0.73 14.26
N ALA A 123 -13.04 0.57 15.59
CA ALA A 123 -12.24 -0.39 16.38
C ALA A 123 -13.10 -1.32 17.28
N GLY A 124 -14.37 -1.50 16.92
CA GLY A 124 -15.39 -2.11 17.79
C GLY A 124 -15.23 -3.61 18.07
N THR A 125 -14.52 -4.35 17.21
CA THR A 125 -14.33 -5.81 17.33
C THR A 125 -12.85 -6.18 17.38
N ALA A 126 -12.52 -7.38 17.85
CA ALA A 126 -11.14 -7.85 17.91
C ALA A 126 -10.47 -7.85 16.53
N THR A 127 -11.21 -8.21 15.47
CA THR A 127 -10.69 -8.22 14.10
C THR A 127 -10.38 -6.81 13.61
N LEU A 128 -11.27 -5.83 13.84
CA LEU A 128 -11.02 -4.45 13.46
C LEU A 128 -9.85 -3.82 14.22
N ARG A 129 -9.73 -4.07 15.54
CA ARG A 129 -8.56 -3.63 16.32
C ARG A 129 -7.25 -4.19 15.78
N HIS A 130 -7.26 -5.46 15.42
CA HIS A 130 -6.08 -6.08 14.81
C HIS A 130 -5.71 -5.42 13.49
N TRP A 131 -6.67 -5.23 12.58
CA TRP A 131 -6.41 -4.55 11.31
C TRP A 131 -5.98 -3.10 11.46
N ALA A 132 -6.53 -2.38 12.45
CA ALA A 132 -6.07 -1.03 12.79
C ALA A 132 -4.61 -1.02 13.27
N ALA A 133 -4.18 -2.03 14.05
CA ALA A 133 -2.77 -2.17 14.44
C ALA A 133 -1.85 -2.46 13.24
N VAL A 134 -2.30 -3.28 12.27
CA VAL A 134 -1.57 -3.52 11.02
C VAL A 134 -1.49 -2.24 10.18
N ALA A 135 -2.58 -1.47 10.07
CA ALA A 135 -2.58 -0.18 9.39
C ALA A 135 -1.65 0.84 10.06
N ALA A 136 -1.61 0.88 11.39
CA ALA A 136 -0.67 1.72 12.15
C ALA A 136 0.79 1.32 11.87
N PHE A 137 1.08 0.01 11.79
CA PHE A 137 2.40 -0.48 11.42
C PHE A 137 2.81 -0.03 10.00
N ALA A 138 1.91 -0.18 9.03
CA ALA A 138 2.12 0.27 7.66
C ALA A 138 2.41 1.78 7.61
N ARG A 139 1.65 2.59 8.35
CA ARG A 139 1.87 4.04 8.44
C ARG A 139 3.24 4.39 9.01
N ASP A 140 3.67 3.68 10.04
CA ASP A 140 4.99 3.92 10.63
C ASP A 140 6.14 3.56 9.67
N LEU A 141 6.02 2.43 8.93
CA LEU A 141 6.98 2.07 7.89
C LEU A 141 7.05 3.14 6.79
N VAL A 142 5.90 3.60 6.29
CA VAL A 142 5.81 4.65 5.26
C VAL A 142 6.42 5.97 5.78
N ARG A 143 6.07 6.38 7.01
CA ARG A 143 6.60 7.59 7.64
C ARG A 143 8.13 7.56 7.78
N ARG A 144 8.71 6.39 8.05
CA ARG A 144 10.17 6.18 8.13
C ARG A 144 10.83 5.94 6.77
N GLY A 145 10.09 6.00 5.67
CA GLY A 145 10.61 5.72 4.33
C GLY A 145 11.07 4.26 4.14
N ARG A 146 10.56 3.33 4.96
CA ARG A 146 10.88 1.89 4.89
C ARG A 146 10.06 1.19 3.81
N VAL A 147 10.15 1.72 2.60
CA VAL A 147 9.41 1.24 1.43
C VAL A 147 10.30 1.23 0.21
N ILE A 148 10.02 0.34 -0.72
CA ILE A 148 10.79 0.18 -1.95
C ILE A 148 9.86 -0.13 -3.12
N PRO A 149 10.10 0.40 -4.32
CA PRO A 149 9.28 0.06 -5.46
C PRO A 149 9.56 -1.36 -5.95
N ARG A 150 8.52 -2.02 -6.46
CA ARG A 150 8.60 -3.32 -7.12
C ARG A 150 7.77 -3.35 -8.39
N LEU A 151 8.13 -4.30 -9.26
CA LEU A 151 7.40 -4.61 -10.47
C LEU A 151 6.89 -6.06 -10.38
N VAL A 152 5.58 -6.24 -10.24
CA VAL A 152 4.94 -7.55 -10.09
C VAL A 152 4.35 -7.97 -11.43
N ALA A 153 4.93 -9.00 -12.05
CA ALA A 153 4.51 -9.48 -13.36
C ALA A 153 3.19 -10.26 -13.32
N ALA A 154 2.36 -10.06 -14.34
CA ALA A 154 1.11 -10.78 -14.58
C ALA A 154 0.85 -10.92 -16.10
N HIS A 155 1.10 -12.10 -16.66
CA HIS A 155 0.77 -12.50 -18.04
C HIS A 155 0.99 -11.42 -19.12
N GLY A 156 2.23 -10.97 -19.32
CA GLY A 156 2.58 -9.99 -20.36
C GLY A 156 2.32 -8.52 -19.97
N THR A 157 1.76 -8.29 -18.77
CA THR A 157 1.67 -6.97 -18.11
C THR A 157 2.36 -7.04 -16.75
N ALA A 158 2.51 -5.90 -16.10
CA ALA A 158 3.02 -5.83 -14.74
C ALA A 158 2.28 -4.76 -13.92
N ARG A 159 2.45 -4.84 -12.61
CA ARG A 159 1.96 -3.86 -11.65
C ARG A 159 3.13 -3.19 -10.94
N ALA A 160 3.21 -1.87 -11.02
CA ALA A 160 4.13 -1.10 -10.21
C ALA A 160 3.53 -0.94 -8.81
N VAL A 161 4.25 -1.34 -7.76
CA VAL A 161 3.76 -1.33 -6.38
C VAL A 161 4.84 -0.88 -5.41
N TRP A 162 4.46 -0.31 -4.27
CA TRP A 162 5.36 -0.06 -3.15
C TRP A 162 5.28 -1.20 -2.14
N TRP A 163 6.43 -1.75 -1.78
CA TRP A 163 6.55 -2.83 -0.81
C TRP A 163 7.19 -2.35 0.49
N PRO A 164 6.72 -2.85 1.65
CA PRO A 164 7.33 -2.56 2.93
C PRO A 164 8.68 -3.27 3.08
N VAL A 165 9.65 -2.58 3.69
CA VAL A 165 10.92 -3.15 4.12
C VAL A 165 10.84 -3.50 5.60
N VAL A 166 10.69 -4.78 5.91
CA VAL A 166 10.50 -5.28 7.28
C VAL A 166 11.76 -6.02 7.74
N THR A 167 12.64 -5.34 8.47
CA THR A 167 13.91 -5.90 9.00
C THR A 167 14.12 -5.57 10.47
N GLY A 168 15.04 -6.26 11.14
CA GLY A 168 15.41 -5.98 12.53
C GLY A 168 14.20 -5.96 13.49
N VAL A 169 14.02 -4.85 14.20
CA VAL A 169 12.89 -4.65 15.14
C VAL A 169 11.52 -4.76 14.47
N ASP A 170 11.40 -4.31 13.21
CA ASP A 170 10.16 -4.38 12.45
C ASP A 170 9.75 -5.85 12.18
N ALA A 171 10.73 -6.72 11.95
CA ALA A 171 10.48 -8.16 11.80
C ALA A 171 10.05 -8.82 13.11
N GLY A 172 10.53 -8.32 14.26
CA GLY A 172 10.03 -8.71 15.58
C GLY A 172 8.56 -8.37 15.76
N TYR A 173 8.20 -7.11 15.54
CA TYR A 173 6.83 -6.64 15.66
C TYR A 173 5.88 -7.32 14.66
N PHE A 174 6.33 -7.60 13.43
CA PHE A 174 5.58 -8.40 12.46
C PHE A 174 5.22 -9.78 13.02
N ARG A 175 6.16 -10.48 13.67
CA ARG A 175 5.90 -11.80 14.27
C ARG A 175 4.89 -11.72 15.40
N GLU A 176 4.98 -10.70 16.25
CA GLU A 176 4.03 -10.47 17.34
C GLU A 176 2.61 -10.23 16.80
N LEU A 177 2.46 -9.39 15.77
CA LEU A 177 1.18 -9.19 15.10
C LEU A 177 0.64 -10.50 14.49
N ALA A 178 1.50 -11.29 13.82
CA ALA A 178 1.09 -12.56 13.24
C ALA A 178 0.60 -13.56 14.31
N LEU A 179 1.23 -13.59 15.49
CA LEU A 179 0.81 -14.41 16.63
C LEU A 179 -0.49 -13.91 17.27
N ALA A 180 -0.67 -12.60 17.34
CA ALA A 180 -1.85 -11.97 17.93
C ALA A 180 -3.07 -11.92 16.98
N MET A 181 -2.92 -12.32 15.71
CA MET A 181 -3.99 -12.23 14.72
C MET A 181 -5.21 -13.08 15.13
N PRO A 182 -6.40 -12.47 15.31
CA PRO A 182 -7.62 -13.22 15.53
C PRO A 182 -7.89 -14.20 14.37
N PRO A 183 -8.23 -15.47 14.61
CA PRO A 183 -8.49 -16.43 13.53
C PRO A 183 -9.54 -15.95 12.52
N ALA A 184 -10.57 -15.23 12.97
CA ALA A 184 -11.61 -14.66 12.11
C ALA A 184 -11.08 -13.66 11.05
N CYS A 185 -9.86 -13.13 11.20
CA CYS A 185 -9.21 -12.29 10.19
C CYS A 185 -8.78 -13.09 8.94
N ARG A 186 -8.64 -14.42 9.02
CA ARG A 186 -7.97 -15.25 8.01
C ARG A 186 -8.73 -16.52 7.62
N THR A 187 -10.06 -16.52 7.76
CA THR A 187 -10.95 -17.68 7.58
C THR A 187 -11.73 -17.69 6.26
N SER A 188 -11.34 -16.86 5.27
CA SER A 188 -11.98 -16.87 3.96
C SER A 188 -11.72 -18.18 3.21
N ARG A 189 -12.77 -19.00 3.03
CA ARG A 189 -12.81 -20.38 2.52
C ARG A 189 -12.02 -21.42 3.32
N THR A 190 -10.84 -21.07 3.79
CA THR A 190 -10.00 -21.92 4.66
C THR A 190 -9.39 -21.04 5.74
N GLU A 191 -8.89 -21.66 6.81
CA GLU A 191 -7.93 -20.94 7.67
C GLU A 191 -6.59 -20.86 6.93
N ARG A 192 -6.09 -19.64 6.75
CA ARG A 192 -4.78 -19.37 6.14
C ARG A 192 -3.71 -19.18 7.23
N PRO A 193 -2.42 -19.36 6.93
CA PRO A 193 -1.35 -18.96 7.84
C PRO A 193 -1.41 -17.46 8.13
N SER A 194 -1.26 -17.05 9.40
CA SER A 194 -1.36 -15.64 9.79
C SER A 194 -0.23 -14.79 9.21
N THR A 195 0.96 -15.36 9.04
CA THR A 195 2.12 -14.68 8.43
C THR A 195 1.85 -14.27 6.99
N ASP A 196 1.19 -15.13 6.21
CA ASP A 196 0.94 -14.89 4.79
C ASP A 196 -0.12 -13.80 4.63
N VAL A 197 -1.20 -13.91 5.42
CA VAL A 197 -2.27 -12.91 5.44
C VAL A 197 -1.77 -11.56 5.94
N LEU A 198 -0.92 -11.53 6.97
CA LEU A 198 -0.33 -10.28 7.47
C LEU A 198 0.59 -9.64 6.43
N ARG A 199 1.39 -10.44 5.73
CA ARG A 199 2.29 -9.97 4.67
C ARG A 199 1.50 -9.31 3.52
N GLU A 200 0.51 -10.01 2.98
CA GLU A 200 -0.35 -9.48 1.90
C GLU A 200 -1.07 -8.18 2.32
N ALA A 201 -1.58 -8.14 3.55
CA ALA A 201 -2.24 -6.96 4.08
C ALA A 201 -1.26 -5.79 4.26
N LEU A 202 -0.07 -6.05 4.79
CA LEU A 202 0.95 -5.03 4.99
C LEU A 202 1.45 -4.46 3.66
N GLU A 203 1.69 -5.31 2.66
CA GLU A 203 2.03 -4.91 1.29
C GLU A 203 0.95 -4.01 0.69
N THR A 204 -0.31 -4.43 0.78
CA THR A 204 -1.46 -3.69 0.24
C THR A 204 -1.68 -2.34 0.93
N PHE A 205 -1.58 -2.30 2.26
CA PHE A 205 -1.73 -1.06 3.02
C PHE A 205 -0.56 -0.11 2.79
N THR A 206 0.66 -0.64 2.70
CA THR A 206 1.86 0.16 2.41
C THR A 206 1.73 0.82 1.04
N ASP A 207 1.37 0.07 0.00
CA ASP A 207 1.17 0.61 -1.34
C ASP A 207 0.15 1.75 -1.36
N ALA A 208 -1.03 1.54 -0.75
CA ALA A 208 -2.07 2.55 -0.67
C ALA A 208 -1.65 3.79 0.12
N LEU A 209 -0.88 3.63 1.22
CA LEU A 209 -0.41 4.74 2.04
C LEU A 209 0.67 5.56 1.34
N VAL A 210 1.60 4.92 0.62
CA VAL A 210 2.61 5.63 -0.16
C VAL A 210 1.95 6.45 -1.27
N ARG A 211 1.05 5.84 -2.07
CA ARG A 211 0.32 6.58 -3.13
C ARG A 211 -0.46 7.76 -2.58
N ARG A 212 -1.13 7.59 -1.42
CA ARG A 212 -1.83 8.69 -0.76
C ARG A 212 -0.90 9.81 -0.30
N ALA A 213 0.34 9.49 0.07
CA ALA A 213 1.34 10.48 0.46
C ALA A 213 1.96 11.20 -0.75
N LEU A 214 1.95 10.57 -1.93
CA LEU A 214 2.39 11.17 -3.18
C LEU A 214 1.29 12.11 -3.70
N THR A 215 1.42 13.41 -3.38
CA THR A 215 0.44 14.43 -3.77
C THR A 215 0.47 14.79 -5.26
N GLN A 216 1.51 14.36 -5.99
CA GLN A 216 1.67 14.59 -7.42
C GLN A 216 2.22 13.30 -8.07
N PRO A 217 1.47 12.68 -9.01
CA PRO A 217 1.99 11.56 -9.77
C PRO A 217 3.12 12.04 -10.68
N LEU A 218 4.23 11.29 -10.68
CA LEU A 218 5.36 11.50 -11.58
C LEU A 218 5.22 10.56 -12.78
N PRO A 219 5.53 10.97 -14.01
CA PRO A 219 6.05 12.28 -14.44
C PRO A 219 4.96 13.35 -14.59
N GLU A 220 5.35 14.63 -14.54
CA GLU A 220 4.44 15.76 -14.84
C GLU A 220 3.66 15.49 -16.14
N PRO A 221 2.38 15.88 -16.22
CA PRO A 221 1.63 15.80 -17.48
C PRO A 221 2.45 16.48 -18.57
N ILE A 222 2.60 15.83 -19.73
CA ILE A 222 3.27 16.45 -20.88
C ILE A 222 2.37 17.60 -21.37
N THR A 223 2.50 18.77 -20.77
CA THR A 223 1.91 20.03 -21.25
C THR A 223 2.83 20.61 -22.32
N GLY A 224 2.98 19.88 -23.42
CA GLY A 224 3.48 20.48 -24.67
C GLY A 224 2.36 21.30 -25.32
N PRO A 225 2.67 22.28 -26.18
CA PRO A 225 1.66 22.99 -26.95
C PRO A 225 0.89 21.96 -27.80
N VAL A 226 -0.34 21.67 -27.38
CA VAL A 226 -1.26 20.82 -28.13
C VAL A 226 -1.66 21.66 -29.32
N ALA A 227 -1.19 21.30 -30.52
CA ALA A 227 -1.78 21.81 -31.74
C ALA A 227 -3.30 21.55 -31.66
N GLU A 228 -4.09 22.60 -31.88
CA GLU A 228 -5.56 22.64 -31.80
C GLU A 228 -6.21 21.27 -32.00
N PRO A 229 -7.01 20.78 -31.02
CA PRO A 229 -7.58 19.44 -31.10
C PRO A 229 -8.53 19.36 -32.30
N VAL A 230 -8.13 18.61 -33.32
CA VAL A 230 -9.05 18.16 -34.37
C VAL A 230 -10.12 17.33 -33.67
N ALA A 231 -11.37 17.80 -33.76
CA ALA A 231 -12.52 17.20 -33.10
C ALA A 231 -12.56 15.67 -33.32
N GLY A 232 -12.48 14.92 -32.22
CA GLY A 232 -12.75 13.48 -32.21
C GLY A 232 -11.65 12.55 -31.70
N THR A 233 -10.47 13.04 -31.32
CA THR A 233 -9.39 12.16 -30.80
C THR A 233 -8.97 12.52 -29.38
N VAL A 234 -9.15 11.55 -28.48
CA VAL A 234 -8.76 11.54 -27.06
C VAL A 234 -7.27 11.87 -26.87
N ALA A 235 -6.96 13.13 -26.54
CA ALA A 235 -5.61 13.63 -26.28
C ALA A 235 -4.85 12.81 -25.22
N GLU A 236 -5.58 12.28 -24.24
CA GLU A 236 -5.06 11.45 -23.14
C GLU A 236 -4.46 10.11 -23.64
N THR A 237 -5.12 9.46 -24.61
CA THR A 237 -4.65 8.19 -25.20
C THR A 237 -3.41 8.38 -26.07
N VAL A 238 -3.28 9.53 -26.75
CA VAL A 238 -2.10 9.86 -27.55
C VAL A 238 -0.90 10.16 -26.66
N SER A 239 -1.10 10.88 -25.55
CA SER A 239 -0.03 11.19 -24.60
C SER A 239 0.51 9.95 -23.88
N ALA A 240 -0.37 9.01 -23.49
CA ALA A 240 0.04 7.74 -22.88
C ALA A 240 0.85 6.85 -23.84
N ARG A 241 0.55 6.91 -25.15
CA ARG A 241 1.23 6.11 -26.19
C ARG A 241 2.65 6.61 -26.51
N ARG A 242 2.95 7.88 -26.21
CA ARG A 242 4.27 8.50 -26.42
C ARG A 242 5.25 8.26 -25.26
N ARG A 243 4.76 7.80 -24.10
CA ARG A 243 5.62 7.59 -22.92
C ARG A 243 6.56 6.41 -23.12
N THR A 244 7.79 6.53 -22.63
CA THR A 244 8.72 5.39 -22.56
C THR A 244 8.21 4.32 -21.56
N PRO A 245 8.65 3.04 -21.63
CA PRO A 245 8.30 2.04 -20.63
C PRO A 245 8.61 2.49 -19.18
N ARG A 246 9.73 3.20 -18.99
CA ARG A 246 10.13 3.78 -17.70
C ARG A 246 9.16 4.85 -17.21
N GLU A 247 8.72 5.76 -18.08
CA GLU A 247 7.72 6.78 -17.73
C GLU A 247 6.36 6.16 -17.41
N ARG A 248 5.96 5.10 -18.12
CA ARG A 248 4.72 4.36 -17.80
C ARG A 248 4.82 3.63 -16.46
N TRP A 249 5.98 3.05 -16.15
CA TRP A 249 6.23 2.47 -14.83
C TRP A 249 6.17 3.51 -13.71
N LEU A 250 6.81 4.68 -13.89
CA LEU A 250 6.80 5.75 -12.88
C LEU A 250 5.39 6.32 -12.68
N ALA A 251 4.65 6.53 -13.78
CA ALA A 251 3.24 6.93 -13.72
C ALA A 251 2.39 5.89 -12.97
N ALA A 252 2.61 4.61 -13.26
CA ALA A 252 1.91 3.53 -12.59
C ALA A 252 2.32 3.35 -11.12
N LEU A 253 3.55 3.69 -10.74
CA LEU A 253 4.05 3.58 -9.37
C LEU A 253 3.48 4.69 -8.47
N THR A 254 3.19 5.86 -9.04
CA THR A 254 2.79 7.05 -8.29
C THR A 254 1.31 7.42 -8.45
N GLY A 255 0.65 6.99 -9.53
CA GLY A 255 -0.77 7.23 -9.79
C GLY A 255 -1.72 6.17 -9.22
N ASP A 256 -3.00 6.26 -9.58
CA ASP A 256 -4.04 5.34 -9.08
C ASP A 256 -4.09 3.99 -9.82
N ASP A 257 -3.72 3.97 -11.11
CA ASP A 257 -3.64 2.74 -11.90
C ASP A 257 -2.24 2.12 -11.82
N PRO A 258 -2.06 0.97 -11.15
CA PRO A 258 -0.76 0.33 -11.03
C PRO A 258 -0.32 -0.39 -12.31
N ALA A 259 -1.17 -0.50 -13.34
CA ALA A 259 -0.87 -1.26 -14.54
C ALA A 259 0.21 -0.60 -15.40
N CYS A 260 1.21 -1.39 -15.79
CA CYS A 260 2.28 -0.96 -16.69
C CYS A 260 2.79 -2.16 -17.52
N PRO A 261 3.58 -1.91 -18.58
CA PRO A 261 4.28 -2.99 -19.27
C PRO A 261 5.27 -3.67 -18.33
N ASP A 262 5.47 -4.97 -18.50
CA ASP A 262 6.59 -5.65 -17.85
C ASP A 262 7.92 -5.21 -18.49
N VAL A 263 8.91 -4.95 -17.64
CA VAL A 263 10.28 -4.61 -18.01
C VAL A 263 11.18 -5.54 -17.21
N PRO A 264 11.51 -6.74 -17.72
CA PRO A 264 12.19 -7.80 -16.96
C PRO A 264 13.51 -7.36 -16.32
N GLU A 265 14.27 -6.51 -17.00
CA GLU A 265 15.55 -5.97 -16.50
C GLU A 265 15.33 -5.11 -15.26
N LEU A 266 14.40 -4.16 -15.34
CA LEU A 266 14.01 -3.30 -14.21
C LEU A 266 13.46 -4.13 -13.04
N ARG A 267 12.62 -5.13 -13.32
CA ARG A 267 12.10 -6.03 -12.28
C ARG A 267 13.24 -6.72 -11.52
N ARG A 268 14.23 -7.23 -12.25
CA ARG A 268 15.42 -7.88 -11.68
C ARG A 268 16.25 -6.91 -10.84
N GLU A 269 16.44 -5.68 -11.30
CA GLU A 269 17.16 -4.64 -10.54
C GLU A 269 16.43 -4.28 -9.24
N LEU A 270 15.10 -4.14 -9.30
CA LEU A 270 14.27 -3.88 -8.11
C LEU A 270 14.26 -5.07 -7.13
N GLU A 271 14.26 -6.30 -7.64
CA GLU A 271 14.42 -7.53 -6.85
C GLU A 271 15.78 -7.54 -6.13
N GLN A 272 16.86 -7.28 -6.85
CA GLN A 272 18.21 -7.21 -6.28
C GLN A 272 18.33 -6.09 -5.24
N TRP A 273 17.73 -4.93 -5.49
CA TRP A 273 17.70 -3.83 -4.52
C TRP A 273 16.93 -4.22 -3.25
N TYR A 274 15.79 -4.89 -3.38
CA TYR A 274 15.04 -5.40 -2.23
C TYR A 274 15.84 -6.43 -1.42
N ASP A 275 16.49 -7.38 -2.08
CA ASP A 275 17.32 -8.39 -1.42
C ASP A 275 18.51 -7.74 -0.70
N ALA A 276 19.18 -6.78 -1.34
CA ALA A 276 20.26 -6.02 -0.71
C ALA A 276 19.80 -5.26 0.54
N VAL A 277 18.64 -4.59 0.49
CA VAL A 277 18.11 -3.83 1.63
C VAL A 277 17.65 -4.75 2.77
N THR A 278 17.10 -5.92 2.45
CA THR A 278 16.60 -6.86 3.46
C THR A 278 17.72 -7.67 4.12
N THR A 279 18.84 -7.85 3.43
CA THR A 279 20.05 -8.51 3.95
C THR A 279 21.06 -7.53 4.56
N ALA A 280 20.93 -6.24 4.28
CA ALA A 280 21.77 -5.21 4.89
C ALA A 280 21.61 -5.21 6.42
N GLU A 281 22.66 -5.64 7.11
CA GLU A 281 22.84 -5.46 8.54
C GLU A 281 23.73 -4.24 8.76
N GLY A 282 23.23 -3.24 9.50
CA GLY A 282 24.05 -2.10 9.87
C GLY A 282 23.26 -0.81 10.06
N ALA A 283 23.65 -0.04 11.07
CA ALA A 283 23.26 1.36 11.15
C ALA A 283 24.09 2.16 10.12
N ALA A 284 23.51 3.18 9.51
CA ALA A 284 24.25 4.18 8.76
C ALA A 284 24.25 5.49 9.56
N ARG A 285 25.36 6.23 9.52
CA ARG A 285 25.48 7.57 10.07
C ARG A 285 25.35 8.57 8.92
N VAL A 286 24.57 9.62 9.17
CA VAL A 286 24.52 10.79 8.29
C VAL A 286 25.56 11.78 8.79
N CYS A 287 26.55 12.03 7.95
CA CYS A 287 27.65 12.95 8.24
C CYS A 287 27.38 14.27 7.53
N PHE A 288 27.43 15.36 8.31
CA PHE A 288 27.27 16.71 7.80
C PHE A 288 28.62 17.41 7.89
N ARG A 289 29.13 17.88 6.75
CA ARG A 289 30.32 18.72 6.71
C ARG A 289 29.92 20.13 6.36
N LEU A 290 30.16 21.05 7.29
CA LEU A 290 29.95 22.47 7.08
C LEU A 290 31.25 23.07 6.52
N ILE A 291 31.18 23.60 5.31
CA ILE A 291 32.31 24.25 4.62
C ILE A 291 32.11 25.75 4.71
N GLU A 292 33.09 26.40 5.34
CA GLU A 292 33.16 27.86 5.45
C GLU A 292 33.42 28.48 4.07
N PRO A 293 32.72 29.58 3.71
CA PRO A 293 33.06 30.32 2.50
C PRO A 293 34.49 30.88 2.60
N ALA A 294 35.22 30.89 1.49
CA ALA A 294 36.56 31.47 1.45
C ALA A 294 36.52 32.94 1.90
N SER A 295 37.40 33.31 2.83
CA SER A 295 37.52 34.69 3.30
C SER A 295 38.04 35.53 2.13
N PRO A 296 37.51 36.75 1.91
CA PRO A 296 38.08 37.65 0.91
C PRO A 296 39.55 38.03 1.19
N ASP A 297 40.06 37.74 2.40
CA ASP A 297 41.43 38.01 2.83
C ASP A 297 42.39 36.82 2.63
N ASP A 298 41.91 35.63 2.24
CA ASP A 298 42.75 34.44 2.05
C ASP A 298 43.56 34.48 0.73
N ASP A 299 43.19 35.36 -0.21
CA ASP A 299 43.93 35.60 -1.46
C ASP A 299 45.04 36.66 -1.32
N ALA A 300 45.17 37.32 -0.15
CA ALA A 300 46.08 38.45 0.05
C ALA A 300 47.40 38.08 0.76
N GLY A 301 47.76 36.80 0.80
CA GLY A 301 48.96 36.33 1.51
C GLY A 301 49.91 35.55 0.63
N PHE A 302 50.61 36.20 -0.31
CA PHE A 302 52.03 35.93 -0.70
C PHE A 302 52.43 36.69 -1.99
N THR A 303 52.51 38.02 -1.97
CA THR A 303 53.33 38.77 -2.95
C THR A 303 53.92 40.02 -2.30
N ALA A 304 54.90 39.82 -1.43
CA ALA A 304 55.83 40.88 -1.06
C ALA A 304 57.23 40.58 -1.61
N ASP A 305 57.77 41.59 -2.29
CA ASP A 305 59.15 41.81 -2.74
C ASP A 305 59.69 41.09 -4.00
N ALA A 306 59.55 41.79 -5.14
CA ALA A 306 60.70 42.22 -5.93
C ALA A 306 60.31 43.39 -6.85
N ALA A 307 60.88 44.56 -6.58
CA ALA A 307 60.80 45.76 -7.41
C ALA A 307 61.73 45.67 -8.65
N ASN A 308 61.41 46.51 -9.65
CA ASN A 308 62.05 46.73 -10.96
C ASN A 308 61.81 45.59 -11.99
N ASP A 309 61.52 45.86 -13.26
CA ASP A 309 62.09 46.88 -14.14
C ASP A 309 61.14 47.17 -15.31
N ASP A 310 61.31 48.34 -15.88
CA ASP A 310 60.59 48.95 -16.98
C ASP A 310 60.89 48.26 -18.31
N SER A 311 59.89 47.76 -19.05
CA SER A 311 59.87 47.79 -20.52
C SER A 311 58.54 47.32 -21.12
N ALA A 312 58.03 48.12 -22.05
CA ALA A 312 56.86 47.86 -22.88
C ALA A 312 57.05 46.70 -23.87
N HIS A 313 56.02 45.86 -24.04
CA HIS A 313 55.55 45.39 -25.35
C HIS A 313 54.20 44.66 -25.28
N ASP A 314 53.27 45.12 -26.12
CA ASP A 314 52.35 44.37 -27.00
C ASP A 314 51.57 43.17 -26.43
N LYS A 315 50.25 43.29 -26.32
CA LYS A 315 49.26 42.61 -27.21
C LYS A 315 47.82 42.76 -26.72
N THR A 316 46.98 43.14 -27.66
CA THR A 316 45.55 42.82 -27.76
C THR A 316 45.27 41.35 -27.45
N ASP A 317 44.25 41.01 -26.67
CA ASP A 317 42.94 40.64 -27.23
C ASP A 317 41.85 40.43 -26.16
N HIS A 318 40.62 40.41 -26.65
CA HIS A 318 39.35 40.62 -25.98
C HIS A 318 38.89 39.48 -25.07
N SER A 319 38.22 39.92 -24.01
CA SER A 319 37.35 39.15 -23.13
C SER A 319 36.28 38.35 -23.86
N ALA A 320 36.06 37.11 -23.41
CA ALA A 320 34.74 36.57 -23.07
C ALA A 320 34.91 35.17 -22.46
N GLY A 321 35.23 35.12 -21.17
CA GLY A 321 35.04 33.92 -20.37
C GLY A 321 33.58 33.81 -19.98
N ASP A 322 32.88 32.79 -20.48
CA ASP A 322 31.68 32.26 -19.83
C ASP A 322 32.11 31.13 -18.89
N GLY A 323 32.84 31.54 -17.85
CA GLY A 323 33.01 30.74 -16.66
C GLY A 323 31.90 31.15 -15.71
N THR A 324 30.93 30.27 -15.50
CA THR A 324 29.95 30.36 -14.42
C THR A 324 30.65 30.11 -13.07
N GLY A 325 31.58 31.01 -12.73
CA GLY A 325 32.24 31.14 -11.45
C GLY A 325 31.33 31.90 -10.49
N GLY A 326 30.26 31.25 -10.03
CA GLY A 326 29.55 31.67 -8.84
C GLY A 326 30.41 31.36 -7.62
N THR A 327 31.32 32.27 -7.27
CA THR A 327 32.12 32.18 -6.04
C THR A 327 31.19 32.15 -4.83
N GLY A 328 31.23 31.03 -4.10
CA GLY A 328 30.30 30.70 -3.03
C GLY A 328 30.46 31.63 -1.83
N ARG A 329 29.57 32.63 -1.72
CA ARG A 329 29.47 33.55 -0.58
C ARG A 329 28.70 32.98 0.63
N GLY A 330 28.31 31.71 0.61
CA GLY A 330 27.53 31.09 1.67
C GLY A 330 28.21 29.84 2.21
N TRP A 331 27.98 29.57 3.49
CA TRP A 331 28.27 28.27 4.09
C TRP A 331 27.68 27.15 3.23
N ARG A 332 28.51 26.18 2.85
CA ARG A 332 28.06 25.00 2.09
C ARG A 332 27.94 23.82 3.04
N LEU A 333 26.78 23.18 3.06
CA LEU A 333 26.57 21.93 3.76
C LEU A 333 26.77 20.77 2.78
N GLU A 334 27.75 19.92 3.04
CA GLU A 334 27.92 18.63 2.35
C GLU A 334 27.32 17.51 3.20
N LEU A 335 26.69 16.55 2.52
CA LEU A 335 26.02 15.41 3.12
C LEU A 335 26.71 14.13 2.64
N ALA A 336 27.12 13.28 3.58
CA ALA A 336 27.60 11.94 3.29
C ALA A 336 26.84 10.91 4.12
N LEU A 337 26.71 9.70 3.57
CA LEU A 337 26.17 8.54 4.29
C LEU A 337 27.31 7.54 4.49
N GLN A 338 27.55 7.17 5.75
CA GLN A 338 28.63 6.26 6.14
C GLN A 338 28.06 5.05 6.87
N ALA A 339 28.56 3.86 6.59
CA ALA A 339 28.21 2.68 7.37
C ALA A 339 28.75 2.82 8.80
N ALA A 340 27.97 2.49 9.84
CA ALA A 340 28.35 2.75 11.23
C ALA A 340 29.57 1.95 11.72
N ASP A 341 29.92 0.89 10.98
CA ASP A 341 31.06 0.00 11.16
C ASP A 341 32.28 0.40 10.30
N ASP A 342 32.16 1.40 9.42
CA ASP A 342 33.28 1.97 8.66
C ASP A 342 33.92 3.12 9.48
N PRO A 343 35.17 2.98 9.97
CA PRO A 343 35.84 3.99 10.78
C PRO A 343 36.48 5.13 9.95
N SER A 344 36.39 5.13 8.62
CA SER A 344 37.09 6.10 7.78
C SER A 344 36.41 7.48 7.77
N LEU A 345 36.98 8.45 8.48
CA LEU A 345 36.78 9.89 8.27
C LEU A 345 38.09 10.65 8.54
#